data_AF-A0A3B0VF71-F1
#
_entry.id   AF-A0A3B0VF71-F1
#
_cell.length_a   1.000
_cell.length_b   1.000
_cell.length_c   1.000
_cell.angle_alpha   90.00
_cell.angle_beta   90.00
_cell.angle_gamma   90.00
#
_symmetry.space_group_name_H-M   'P 1'
#
loop_
_entity.id
_entity.type
_entity.pdbx_description
1 polymer ?
#
loop_
_entity_poly.entity_id
_entity_poly.type
_entity_poly.pdbx_seq_one_letter_code
_entity_poly.pdbx_strand_id
1 'polypeptide(L)'
;MRRLWGFVLLILWLLAACQSPPRVVEVTRLLPQGTAVSTPPATIKEVEVTRIVTGTVMIIIEEPIVQQQPPLGSAERPFQLLFAPVVDTAVLSSHAQVLADWLQQQTGKQFQVGIVDDEQAVINLMCAAPEETIGFLTAVGLALANRQCGVQAVNTAVLENGLSWQAGMIAVRRDSGIETLADLDGKRWAVPDEASIVNYHYFRALLAAQGIEPSEIVVVPGDNTAMLAVYNGEVDFATGSFVPPILPYSEREWQFGEDDPELWQRTGFSPIRSGIGYVIVIGRPEHGGYRVRDARSGIFDSTRGVFDETRILTLSAPIPADSVAVSGEFPFALARQLGPLLTQFAASEQCQQSLCATDFYGWTGLETAVSTNYDPLYFMIDTLGWTDETLLLSE
;
A
#
# COMPACT_ATOMS: atom_id res chain seq x y z
N MET A 1 -57.85 -46.79 -19.96
CA MET A 1 -58.39 -46.15 -21.17
C MET A 1 -57.21 -45.63 -22.01
N ARG A 2 -57.07 -46.16 -23.24
CA ARG A 2 -56.46 -45.61 -24.50
C ARG A 2 -55.31 -44.58 -24.38
N ARG A 3 -54.05 -44.88 -24.75
CA ARG A 3 -53.40 -45.08 -26.10
C ARG A 3 -53.21 -43.80 -26.94
N LEU A 4 -51.95 -43.53 -27.35
CA LEU A 4 -51.40 -43.01 -28.64
C LEU A 4 -49.99 -42.40 -28.32
N TRP A 5 -48.80 -42.84 -28.74
CA TRP A 5 -48.21 -43.46 -29.95
C TRP A 5 -48.29 -42.61 -31.24
N GLY A 6 -47.11 -42.30 -31.82
CA GLY A 6 -46.88 -41.69 -33.14
C GLY A 6 -45.95 -40.46 -33.06
N PHE A 7 -44.62 -40.51 -33.17
CA PHE A 7 -43.75 -40.85 -34.32
C PHE A 7 -43.88 -39.87 -35.51
N VAL A 8 -42.73 -39.54 -36.14
CA VAL A 8 -42.53 -38.93 -37.49
C VAL A 8 -42.42 -37.37 -37.50
N LEU A 9 -41.50 -36.65 -38.17
CA LEU A 9 -40.50 -36.88 -39.23
C LEU A 9 -39.43 -35.77 -39.19
N LEU A 10 -38.20 -36.08 -39.65
CA LEU A 10 -37.15 -35.14 -40.06
C LEU A 10 -37.66 -34.05 -41.01
N ILE A 11 -37.23 -32.79 -40.80
CA ILE A 11 -37.03 -31.81 -41.88
C ILE A 11 -35.67 -31.13 -41.68
N LEU A 12 -34.68 -31.64 -42.44
CA LEU A 12 -33.43 -30.97 -42.78
C LEU A 12 -33.75 -29.96 -43.89
N TRP A 13 -33.60 -28.65 -43.65
CA TRP A 13 -33.49 -27.66 -44.73
C TRP A 13 -32.47 -26.59 -44.38
N LEU A 14 -31.64 -26.31 -45.36
CA LEU A 14 -30.46 -25.46 -45.34
C LEU A 14 -30.84 -23.98 -45.21
N LEU A 15 -30.12 -23.24 -44.38
CA LEU A 15 -29.88 -21.81 -44.59
C LEU A 15 -28.36 -21.60 -44.66
N ALA A 16 -27.91 -21.45 -45.91
CA ALA A 16 -26.60 -20.98 -46.29
C ALA A 16 -26.61 -19.45 -46.45
N ALA A 17 -25.44 -18.84 -46.23
CA ALA A 17 -25.03 -17.44 -46.50
C ALA A 17 -25.57 -16.38 -45.51
N CYS A 18 -24.78 -15.46 -44.96
CA CYS A 18 -23.59 -14.79 -45.49
C CYS A 18 -22.49 -14.65 -44.43
N GLN A 19 -21.33 -15.26 -44.66
CA GLN A 19 -20.06 -14.81 -44.09
C GLN A 19 -19.32 -14.04 -45.20
N SER A 20 -19.04 -12.77 -44.95
CA SER A 20 -18.18 -11.95 -45.82
C SER A 20 -16.77 -12.55 -45.82
N PRO A 21 -16.12 -12.74 -46.98
CA PRO A 21 -14.76 -13.27 -47.02
C PRO A 21 -13.78 -12.26 -46.39
N PRO A 22 -12.74 -12.73 -45.68
CA PRO A 22 -11.70 -11.85 -45.14
C PRO A 22 -10.98 -11.15 -46.28
N ARG A 23 -10.95 -9.81 -46.26
CA ARG A 23 -10.06 -9.03 -47.11
C ARG A 23 -8.64 -9.17 -46.58
N VAL A 24 -7.80 -9.88 -47.31
CA VAL A 24 -6.34 -9.83 -47.14
C VAL A 24 -5.90 -8.43 -47.62
N VAL A 25 -5.46 -7.60 -46.68
CA VAL A 25 -4.76 -6.35 -47.00
C VAL A 25 -3.28 -6.69 -47.11
N GLU A 26 -2.82 -6.83 -48.35
CA GLU A 26 -1.42 -7.02 -48.67
C GLU A 26 -0.69 -5.67 -48.52
N VAL A 27 -0.11 -5.42 -47.35
CA VAL A 27 0.74 -4.24 -47.13
C VAL A 27 2.11 -4.52 -47.72
N THR A 28 2.29 -4.20 -49.00
CA THR A 28 3.60 -4.19 -49.63
C THR A 28 4.39 -3.00 -49.10
N ARG A 29 5.31 -3.27 -48.18
CA ARG A 29 6.28 -2.30 -47.66
C ARG A 29 7.41 -2.17 -48.69
N LEU A 30 7.38 -1.14 -49.52
CA LEU A 30 8.52 -0.79 -50.37
C LEU A 30 9.58 -0.08 -49.53
N LEU A 31 10.69 -0.77 -49.26
CA LEU A 31 11.94 -0.20 -48.80
C LEU A 31 12.60 0.53 -49.98
N PRO A 32 12.96 1.83 -49.89
CA PRO A 32 13.90 2.40 -50.83
C PRO A 32 15.32 2.00 -50.43
N GLN A 33 15.85 0.97 -51.10
CA GLN A 33 17.30 0.82 -51.25
C GLN A 33 17.78 1.94 -52.17
N GLY A 34 18.84 2.63 -51.76
CA GLY A 34 19.46 3.68 -52.56
C GLY A 34 20.20 3.12 -53.77
N THR A 35 20.16 3.85 -54.88
CA THR A 35 21.30 3.99 -55.79
C THR A 35 21.12 5.20 -56.70
N ALA A 36 22.27 5.73 -57.11
CA ALA A 36 22.54 7.04 -57.70
C ALA A 36 21.66 7.47 -58.88
N VAL A 37 21.31 8.75 -58.90
CA VAL A 37 20.78 9.43 -60.10
C VAL A 37 21.83 10.43 -60.60
N SER A 38 22.37 10.11 -61.79
CA SER A 38 23.18 11.00 -62.63
C SER A 38 22.29 12.11 -63.21
N THR A 39 22.77 13.34 -63.11
CA THR A 39 22.16 14.57 -63.66
C THR A 39 22.25 14.62 -65.20
N PRO A 40 21.17 14.97 -65.92
CA PRO A 40 21.24 15.46 -67.29
C PRO A 40 21.53 16.99 -67.31
N PRO A 41 22.19 17.53 -68.36
CA PRO A 41 22.65 18.90 -68.38
C PRO A 41 21.51 19.93 -68.49
N ALA A 42 21.66 21.03 -67.73
CA ALA A 42 20.73 22.15 -67.67
C ALA A 42 20.72 22.96 -68.98
N THR A 43 19.52 23.26 -69.48
CA THR A 43 19.30 24.26 -70.52
C THR A 43 19.28 25.65 -69.87
N ILE A 44 20.24 26.50 -70.22
CA ILE A 44 20.33 27.88 -69.72
C ILE A 44 19.30 28.71 -70.48
N LYS A 45 18.30 29.26 -69.77
CA LYS A 45 17.55 30.43 -70.23
C LYS A 45 18.14 31.66 -69.55
N GLU A 46 18.73 32.55 -70.33
CA GLU A 46 19.07 33.91 -69.89
C GLU A 46 17.80 34.61 -69.43
N VAL A 47 17.78 34.99 -68.15
CA VAL A 47 16.79 35.93 -67.61
C VAL A 47 17.56 37.20 -67.29
N GLU A 48 17.26 38.25 -68.05
CA GLU A 48 17.84 39.57 -67.95
C GLU A 48 17.44 40.21 -66.62
N VAL A 49 18.41 40.40 -65.73
CA VAL A 49 18.21 40.98 -64.39
C VAL A 49 18.06 42.49 -64.53
N THR A 50 16.83 43.00 -64.49
CA THR A 50 16.57 44.43 -64.28
C THR A 50 16.19 44.69 -62.83
N ARG A 51 17.03 45.50 -62.18
CA ARG A 51 16.84 46.19 -60.88
C ARG A 51 17.36 45.46 -59.64
N ILE A 52 18.56 45.86 -59.21
CA ILE A 52 19.08 45.61 -57.87
C ILE A 52 18.32 46.51 -56.90
N VAL A 53 17.46 45.94 -56.06
CA VAL A 53 16.93 46.60 -54.87
C VAL A 53 17.80 46.16 -53.70
N THR A 54 18.70 47.04 -53.25
CA THR A 54 19.53 46.82 -52.07
C THR A 54 18.64 46.95 -50.83
N GLY A 55 17.91 45.89 -50.50
CA GLY A 55 17.21 45.76 -49.23
C GLY A 55 18.17 45.20 -48.19
N THR A 56 18.58 46.01 -47.23
CA THR A 56 19.27 45.52 -46.03
C THR A 56 18.27 44.73 -45.21
N VAL A 57 18.25 43.40 -45.37
CA VAL A 57 17.48 42.51 -44.50
C VAL A 57 18.23 42.43 -43.17
N MET A 58 17.75 43.16 -42.17
CA MET A 58 18.15 42.94 -40.78
C MET A 58 17.57 41.59 -40.35
N ILE A 59 18.40 40.54 -40.38
CA ILE A 59 18.06 39.25 -39.79
C ILE A 59 18.13 39.45 -38.28
N ILE A 60 16.98 39.63 -37.63
CA ILE A 60 16.88 39.58 -36.18
C ILE A 60 17.11 38.11 -35.80
N ILE A 61 18.30 37.78 -35.32
CA ILE A 61 18.57 36.49 -34.70
C ILE A 61 17.97 36.60 -33.29
N GLU A 62 16.72 36.19 -33.12
CA GLU A 62 16.17 35.94 -31.78
C GLU A 62 16.88 34.69 -31.24
N GLU A 63 17.88 34.89 -30.38
CA GLU A 63 18.44 33.79 -29.60
C GLU A 63 17.31 33.19 -28.74
N PRO A 64 17.06 31.88 -28.79
CA PRO A 64 16.05 31.28 -27.92
C PRO A 64 16.48 31.48 -26.48
N ILE A 65 15.68 32.25 -25.73
CA ILE A 65 15.85 32.43 -24.30
C ILE A 65 15.56 31.06 -23.67
N VAL A 66 16.59 30.28 -23.40
CA VAL A 66 16.46 29.06 -22.59
C VAL A 66 16.17 29.53 -21.17
N GLN A 67 14.89 29.60 -20.80
CA GLN A 67 14.52 29.81 -19.40
C GLN A 67 15.01 28.60 -18.61
N GLN A 68 16.12 28.79 -17.90
CA GLN A 68 16.60 27.78 -16.96
C GLN A 68 15.61 27.72 -15.81
N GLN A 69 14.95 26.57 -15.68
CA GLN A 69 14.04 26.31 -14.57
C GLN A 69 14.78 26.55 -13.25
N PRO A 70 14.15 27.17 -12.23
CA PRO A 70 14.83 27.43 -10.97
C PRO A 70 15.41 26.15 -10.36
N PRO A 71 16.55 26.21 -9.66
CA PRO A 71 17.17 25.04 -9.07
C PRO A 71 16.23 24.35 -8.07
N LEU A 72 16.22 23.02 -8.08
CA LEU A 72 15.38 22.22 -7.19
C LEU A 72 15.75 22.44 -5.70
N GLY A 73 14.70 22.66 -4.89
CA GLY A 73 14.76 23.05 -3.49
C GLY A 73 15.20 24.50 -3.26
N SER A 74 15.04 25.38 -4.27
CA SER A 74 15.15 26.83 -4.12
C SER A 74 13.80 27.45 -3.71
N ALA A 75 13.78 28.75 -3.37
CA ALA A 75 12.54 29.43 -3.01
C ALA A 75 11.50 29.47 -4.14
N GLU A 76 11.96 29.44 -5.40
CA GLU A 76 11.09 29.43 -6.58
C GLU A 76 10.69 28.02 -7.03
N ARG A 77 11.37 26.99 -6.49
CA ARG A 77 11.09 25.57 -6.76
C ARG A 77 11.35 24.71 -5.52
N PRO A 78 10.53 24.84 -4.45
CA PRO A 78 10.70 24.07 -3.23
C PRO A 78 10.29 22.61 -3.41
N PHE A 79 10.82 21.72 -2.56
CA PHE A 79 10.30 20.37 -2.45
C PHE A 79 8.89 20.41 -1.83
N GLN A 80 7.96 19.62 -2.35
CA GLN A 80 6.60 19.56 -1.85
C GLN A 80 6.45 18.40 -0.85
N LEU A 81 6.05 18.71 0.38
CA LEU A 81 5.66 17.72 1.39
C LEU A 81 4.14 17.56 1.30
N LEU A 82 3.68 16.43 0.75
CA LEU A 82 2.28 16.18 0.43
C LEU A 82 1.62 15.29 1.48
N PHE A 83 0.50 15.75 2.02
CA PHE A 83 -0.26 15.06 3.06
C PHE A 83 -1.73 14.93 2.66
N ALA A 84 -2.30 13.75 2.89
CA ALA A 84 -3.74 13.54 2.91
C ALA A 84 -4.33 14.07 4.24
N PRO A 85 -5.62 14.44 4.29
CA PRO A 85 -6.24 15.06 5.46
C PRO A 85 -6.61 14.00 6.51
N VAL A 86 -5.61 13.53 7.26
CA VAL A 86 -5.80 12.55 8.36
C VAL A 86 -6.46 13.17 9.60
N VAL A 87 -6.39 14.50 9.72
CA VAL A 87 -6.94 15.31 10.81
C VAL A 87 -7.40 16.67 10.26
N ASP A 88 -7.90 17.55 11.14
CA ASP A 88 -8.23 18.93 10.75
C ASP A 88 -7.06 19.63 10.05
N THR A 89 -7.35 20.29 8.93
CA THR A 89 -6.32 20.88 8.05
C THR A 89 -5.43 21.92 8.75
N ALA A 90 -5.93 22.66 9.75
CA ALA A 90 -5.13 23.66 10.46
C ALA A 90 -4.13 22.97 11.41
N VAL A 91 -4.59 21.91 12.09
CA VAL A 91 -3.75 21.04 12.93
C VAL A 91 -2.65 20.43 12.06
N LEU A 92 -3.04 19.81 10.94
CA LEU A 92 -2.11 19.21 9.99
C LEU A 92 -1.07 20.20 9.47
N SER A 93 -1.50 21.38 9.02
CA SER A 93 -0.62 22.43 8.50
C SER A 93 0.41 22.86 9.54
N SER A 94 0.00 23.05 10.79
CA SER A 94 0.90 23.45 11.87
C SER A 94 1.97 22.39 12.16
N HIS A 95 1.58 21.11 12.22
CA HIS A 95 2.49 19.99 12.47
C HIS A 95 3.43 19.70 11.30
N ALA A 96 2.91 19.76 10.07
CA ALA A 96 3.70 19.58 8.86
C ALA A 96 4.74 20.71 8.67
N GLN A 97 4.40 21.94 9.07
CA GLN A 97 5.34 23.06 8.98
C GLN A 97 6.56 22.89 9.89
N VAL A 98 6.40 22.29 11.08
CA VAL A 98 7.52 21.97 11.98
C VAL A 98 8.55 21.06 11.28
N LEU A 99 8.09 20.07 10.52
CA LEU A 99 8.96 19.21 9.74
C LEU A 99 9.63 19.97 8.58
N ALA A 100 8.87 20.79 7.83
CA ALA A 100 9.39 21.58 6.72
C ALA A 100 10.51 22.52 7.19
N ASP A 101 10.29 23.24 8.30
CA ASP A 101 11.26 24.15 8.89
C ASP A 101 12.52 23.42 9.36
N TRP A 102 12.34 22.24 9.98
CA TRP A 102 13.47 21.42 10.43
C TRP A 102 14.30 20.91 9.25
N LEU A 103 13.66 20.38 8.20
CA LEU A 103 14.34 19.94 6.99
C LEU A 103 15.08 21.09 6.29
N GLN A 104 14.48 22.29 6.26
CA GLN A 104 15.14 23.49 5.75
C GLN A 104 16.40 23.82 6.57
N GLN A 105 16.33 23.76 7.89
CA GLN A 105 17.49 24.02 8.76
C GLN A 105 18.62 23.02 8.54
N GLN A 106 18.29 21.73 8.33
CA GLN A 106 19.30 20.68 8.13
C GLN A 106 19.94 20.69 6.74
N THR A 107 19.16 21.04 5.70
CA THR A 107 19.58 20.87 4.30
C THR A 107 19.87 22.18 3.58
N GLY A 108 19.40 23.31 4.10
CA GLY A 108 19.40 24.61 3.41
C GLY A 108 18.46 24.67 2.20
N LYS A 109 17.65 23.63 1.95
CA LYS A 109 16.65 23.58 0.88
C LYS A 109 15.31 24.11 1.34
N GLN A 110 14.49 24.55 0.40
CA GLN A 110 13.12 25.00 0.66
C GLN A 110 12.15 23.84 0.55
N PHE A 111 11.24 23.75 1.52
CA PHE A 111 10.16 22.78 1.59
C PHE A 111 8.84 23.51 1.73
N GLN A 112 7.83 23.07 0.99
CA GLN A 112 6.48 23.61 1.02
C GLN A 112 5.51 22.51 1.40
N VAL A 113 4.65 22.79 2.37
CA VAL A 113 3.57 21.86 2.76
C VAL A 113 2.42 21.98 1.76
N GLY A 114 2.02 20.84 1.20
CA GLY A 114 0.83 20.69 0.37
C GLY A 114 -0.16 19.73 1.06
N ILE A 115 -1.32 20.26 1.43
CA ILE A 115 -2.43 19.46 1.96
C ILE A 115 -3.45 19.33 0.86
N VAL A 116 -3.86 18.11 0.54
CA VAL A 116 -4.83 17.82 -0.51
C VAL A 116 -6.08 17.17 0.08
N ASP A 117 -7.09 16.96 -0.76
CA ASP A 117 -8.41 16.50 -0.34
C ASP A 117 -8.45 15.00 0.02
N ASP A 118 -7.58 14.19 -0.59
CA ASP A 118 -7.50 12.75 -0.38
C ASP A 118 -6.12 12.18 -0.76
N GLU A 119 -5.86 10.92 -0.40
CA GLU A 119 -4.59 10.26 -0.72
C GLU A 119 -4.39 10.05 -2.23
N GLN A 120 -5.45 9.86 -3.02
CA GLN A 120 -5.32 9.73 -4.48
C GLN A 120 -4.79 11.02 -5.11
N ALA A 121 -5.19 12.18 -4.59
CA ALA A 121 -4.66 13.47 -4.99
C ALA A 121 -3.17 13.61 -4.65
N VAL A 122 -2.71 13.06 -3.52
CA VAL A 122 -1.26 12.98 -3.20
C VAL A 122 -0.55 12.20 -4.29
N ILE A 123 -1.04 10.99 -4.61
CA ILE A 123 -0.44 10.11 -5.63
C ILE A 123 -0.41 10.81 -7.00
N ASN A 124 -1.51 11.44 -7.41
CA ASN A 124 -1.60 12.17 -8.68
C ASN A 124 -0.58 13.31 -8.75
N LEU A 125 -0.40 14.06 -7.68
CA LEU A 125 0.63 15.12 -7.62
C LEU A 125 2.05 14.54 -7.65
N MET A 126 2.30 13.43 -6.95
CA MET A 126 3.60 12.75 -6.99
C MET A 126 3.94 12.27 -8.40
N CYS A 127 2.97 11.74 -9.13
CA CYS A 127 3.16 11.33 -10.52
C CYS A 127 3.31 12.52 -11.48
N ALA A 128 2.64 13.65 -11.21
CA ALA A 128 2.73 14.85 -12.04
C ALA A 128 4.04 15.64 -11.84
N ALA A 129 4.65 15.56 -10.65
CA ALA A 129 5.87 16.26 -10.28
C ALA A 129 6.94 15.27 -9.75
N PRO A 130 7.54 14.47 -10.65
CA PRO A 130 8.30 13.28 -10.26
C PRO A 130 9.71 13.57 -9.69
N GLU A 131 10.17 14.81 -9.75
CA GLU A 131 11.51 15.21 -9.26
C GLU A 131 11.48 15.83 -7.85
N GLU A 132 10.31 16.29 -7.37
CA GLU A 132 10.25 17.30 -6.29
C GLU A 132 9.21 17.04 -5.19
N THR A 133 8.54 15.90 -5.23
CA THR A 133 7.46 15.57 -4.30
C THR A 133 7.89 14.49 -3.31
N ILE A 134 7.48 14.70 -2.06
CA ILE A 134 7.62 13.77 -0.94
C ILE A 134 6.21 13.55 -0.39
N GLY A 135 5.72 12.32 -0.42
CA GLY A 135 4.39 11.97 0.06
C GLY A 135 4.43 11.23 1.38
N PHE A 136 3.40 11.45 2.20
CA PHE A 136 3.11 10.67 3.40
C PHE A 136 1.92 9.78 3.09
N LEU A 137 2.20 8.50 2.83
CA LEU A 137 1.25 7.57 2.24
C LEU A 137 0.98 6.39 3.16
N THR A 138 -0.24 5.89 3.14
CA THR A 138 -0.57 4.55 3.63
C THR A 138 0.23 3.50 2.88
N ALA A 139 0.35 2.30 3.44
CA ALA A 139 1.05 1.21 2.78
C ALA A 139 0.41 0.84 1.43
N VAL A 140 -0.93 0.85 1.35
CA VAL A 140 -1.68 0.61 0.11
C VAL A 140 -1.45 1.73 -0.90
N GLY A 141 -1.57 2.99 -0.48
CA GLY A 141 -1.31 4.16 -1.32
C GLY A 141 0.09 4.15 -1.92
N LEU A 142 1.11 3.76 -1.14
CA LEU A 142 2.46 3.58 -1.66
C LEU A 142 2.54 2.48 -2.73
N ALA A 143 1.93 1.31 -2.48
CA ALA A 143 1.95 0.21 -3.44
C ALA A 143 1.29 0.63 -4.77
N LEU A 144 0.16 1.34 -4.72
CA LEU A 144 -0.50 1.89 -5.91
C LEU A 144 0.38 2.92 -6.63
N ALA A 145 0.92 3.89 -5.89
CA ALA A 145 1.79 4.93 -6.44
C ALA A 145 3.08 4.37 -7.07
N ASN A 146 3.64 3.30 -6.49
CA ASN A 146 4.79 2.61 -7.06
C ASN A 146 4.47 2.01 -8.43
N ARG A 147 3.31 1.33 -8.58
CA ARG A 147 2.88 0.77 -9.86
C ARG A 147 2.56 1.85 -10.88
N GLN A 148 1.96 2.95 -10.44
CA GLN A 148 1.50 4.01 -11.32
C GLN A 148 2.66 4.85 -11.89
N CYS A 149 3.60 5.26 -11.04
CA CYS A 149 4.67 6.19 -11.45
C CYS A 149 6.01 6.01 -10.71
N GLY A 150 6.24 4.84 -10.12
CA GLY A 150 7.54 4.47 -9.57
C GLY A 150 7.89 5.17 -8.26
N VAL A 151 6.91 5.68 -7.51
CA VAL A 151 7.11 6.21 -6.15
C VAL A 151 7.82 5.19 -5.27
N GLN A 152 8.77 5.63 -4.45
CA GLN A 152 9.58 4.76 -3.59
C GLN A 152 9.50 5.20 -2.14
N ALA A 153 9.27 4.25 -1.22
CA ALA A 153 9.40 4.55 0.20
C ALA A 153 10.86 4.79 0.60
N VAL A 154 11.05 5.79 1.45
CA VAL A 154 12.33 6.11 2.10
C VAL A 154 12.31 5.62 3.54
N ASN A 155 11.21 5.86 4.24
CA ASN A 155 11.01 5.41 5.61
C ASN A 155 9.65 4.74 5.80
N THR A 156 9.58 3.86 6.80
CA THR A 156 8.35 3.29 7.34
C THR A 156 8.20 3.75 8.79
N ALA A 157 6.99 4.16 9.16
CA ALA A 157 6.65 4.61 10.51
C ALA A 157 6.79 3.48 11.53
N VAL A 158 7.20 3.82 12.76
CA VAL A 158 7.12 2.91 13.92
C VAL A 158 5.89 3.29 14.74
N LEU A 159 4.99 2.34 14.91
CA LEU A 159 3.72 2.52 15.62
C LEU A 159 3.93 2.51 17.13
N GLU A 160 2.92 2.93 17.91
CA GLU A 160 2.96 2.94 19.39
C GLU A 160 3.30 1.57 20.01
N ASN A 161 3.01 0.49 19.27
CA ASN A 161 3.30 -0.87 19.70
C ASN A 161 4.79 -1.25 19.57
N GLY A 162 5.61 -0.38 18.99
CA GLY A 162 7.05 -0.53 18.75
C GLY A 162 7.41 -1.19 17.42
N LEU A 163 6.46 -1.38 16.51
CA LEU A 163 6.65 -2.11 15.25
C LEU A 163 6.48 -1.18 14.05
N SER A 164 7.27 -1.42 13.01
CA SER A 164 7.14 -0.77 11.70
C SER A 164 6.20 -1.51 10.74
N TRP A 165 5.44 -2.47 11.27
CA TRP A 165 4.51 -3.29 10.52
C TRP A 165 3.31 -3.68 11.39
N GLN A 166 2.25 -4.11 10.73
CA GLN A 166 1.01 -4.60 11.32
C GLN A 166 0.72 -6.00 10.78
N ALA A 167 0.07 -6.84 11.59
CA ALA A 167 -0.40 -8.13 11.14
C ALA A 167 -1.74 -8.46 11.79
N GLY A 168 -2.54 -9.26 11.09
CA GLY A 168 -3.74 -9.88 11.61
C GLY A 168 -3.50 -11.34 11.96
N MET A 169 -4.44 -11.91 12.70
CA MET A 169 -4.54 -13.35 12.94
C MET A 169 -5.94 -13.86 12.57
N ILE A 170 -6.02 -15.13 12.19
CA ILE A 170 -7.25 -15.90 12.24
C ILE A 170 -7.28 -16.66 13.57
N ALA A 171 -8.31 -16.42 14.36
CA ALA A 171 -8.58 -17.15 15.60
C ALA A 171 -9.73 -18.14 15.40
N VAL A 172 -9.58 -19.33 15.97
CA VAL A 172 -10.59 -20.41 15.96
C VAL A 172 -10.72 -21.00 17.35
N ARG A 173 -11.86 -21.62 17.66
CA ARG A 173 -11.97 -22.45 18.86
C ARG A 173 -11.09 -23.69 18.73
N ARG A 174 -10.47 -24.12 19.83
CA ARG A 174 -9.64 -25.34 19.86
C ARG A 174 -10.43 -26.61 19.63
N ASP A 175 -11.70 -26.63 20.03
CA ASP A 175 -12.61 -27.77 19.88
C ASP A 175 -13.38 -27.78 18.54
N SER A 176 -13.11 -26.83 17.64
CA SER A 176 -13.82 -26.69 16.35
C SER A 176 -13.50 -27.77 15.33
N GLY A 177 -12.36 -28.47 15.48
CA GLY A 177 -11.82 -29.37 14.46
C GLY A 177 -11.23 -28.64 13.23
N ILE A 178 -11.14 -27.31 13.26
CA ILE A 178 -10.49 -26.51 12.22
C ILE A 178 -8.99 -26.56 12.45
N GLU A 179 -8.23 -27.18 11.55
CA GLU A 179 -6.79 -27.37 11.66
C GLU A 179 -5.98 -26.59 10.63
N THR A 180 -6.56 -26.35 9.46
CA THR A 180 -5.93 -25.73 8.30
C THR A 180 -6.79 -24.61 7.72
N LEU A 181 -6.22 -23.81 6.81
CA LEU A 181 -6.98 -22.80 6.06
C LEU A 181 -8.13 -23.42 5.26
N ALA A 182 -7.94 -24.61 4.67
CA ALA A 182 -8.96 -25.29 3.88
C ALA A 182 -10.22 -25.64 4.70
N ASP A 183 -10.07 -25.84 6.01
CA ASP A 183 -11.20 -26.14 6.90
C ASP A 183 -12.12 -24.93 7.14
N LEU A 184 -11.71 -23.73 6.70
CA LEU A 184 -12.51 -22.51 6.75
C LEU A 184 -13.56 -22.43 5.62
N ASP A 185 -13.52 -23.34 4.66
CA ASP A 185 -14.49 -23.36 3.55
C ASP A 185 -15.91 -23.62 4.07
N GLY A 186 -16.86 -22.79 3.65
CA GLY A 186 -18.23 -22.82 4.12
C GLY A 186 -18.41 -22.51 5.61
N LYS A 187 -17.43 -21.88 6.27
CA LYS A 187 -17.51 -21.45 7.67
C LYS A 187 -17.96 -19.99 7.82
N ARG A 188 -18.50 -19.65 8.98
CA ARG A 188 -18.92 -18.29 9.34
C ARG A 188 -17.72 -17.50 9.88
N TRP A 189 -17.48 -16.33 9.30
CA TRP A 189 -16.32 -15.48 9.59
C TRP A 189 -16.75 -14.18 10.27
N ALA A 190 -16.28 -13.90 11.49
CA ALA A 190 -16.39 -12.54 12.06
C ALA A 190 -15.20 -11.65 11.67
N VAL A 191 -15.50 -10.42 11.23
CA VAL A 191 -14.52 -9.40 10.83
C VAL A 191 -14.71 -8.15 11.70
N PRO A 192 -13.65 -7.57 12.28
CA PRO A 192 -13.76 -6.42 13.17
C PRO A 192 -14.04 -5.09 12.45
N ASP A 193 -13.66 -4.99 11.18
CA ASP A 193 -13.82 -3.82 10.32
C ASP A 193 -13.61 -4.21 8.85
N GLU A 194 -14.54 -3.81 7.97
CA GLU A 194 -14.46 -4.06 6.53
C GLU A 194 -13.50 -3.12 5.79
N ALA A 195 -13.04 -2.03 6.42
CA ALA A 195 -11.99 -1.18 5.85
C ALA A 195 -10.57 -1.73 6.16
N SER A 196 -10.45 -2.70 7.08
CA SER A 196 -9.14 -3.15 7.56
C SER A 196 -8.32 -3.87 6.49
N ILE A 197 -7.13 -3.35 6.20
CA ILE A 197 -6.18 -3.99 5.28
C ILE A 197 -5.74 -5.37 5.80
N VAL A 198 -5.30 -5.46 7.07
CA VAL A 198 -4.76 -6.71 7.63
C VAL A 198 -5.82 -7.68 8.14
N ASN A 199 -6.92 -7.19 8.72
CA ASN A 199 -7.93 -8.04 9.35
C ASN A 199 -9.08 -8.42 8.41
N TYR A 200 -9.20 -7.79 7.24
CA TYR A 200 -10.22 -8.12 6.26
C TYR A 200 -9.65 -8.35 4.87
N HIS A 201 -9.11 -7.32 4.22
CA HIS A 201 -8.75 -7.39 2.80
C HIS A 201 -7.64 -8.39 2.50
N TYR A 202 -6.59 -8.43 3.32
CA TYR A 202 -5.53 -9.42 3.17
C TYR A 202 -6.06 -10.85 3.33
N PHE A 203 -6.89 -11.11 4.34
CA PHE A 203 -7.46 -12.44 4.52
C PHE A 203 -8.47 -12.81 3.42
N ARG A 204 -9.23 -11.84 2.90
CA ARG A 204 -10.06 -12.06 1.71
C ARG A 204 -9.23 -12.48 0.51
N ALA A 205 -8.11 -11.81 0.25
CA ALA A 205 -7.18 -12.19 -0.81
C ALA A 205 -6.59 -13.58 -0.57
N LEU A 206 -6.16 -13.88 0.66
CA LEU A 206 -5.61 -15.18 1.04
C LEU A 206 -6.60 -16.33 0.82
N LEU A 207 -7.85 -16.17 1.27
CA LEU A 207 -8.90 -17.18 1.11
C LEU A 207 -9.29 -17.33 -0.36
N ALA A 208 -9.48 -16.22 -1.08
CA ALA A 208 -9.82 -16.24 -2.51
C ALA A 208 -8.74 -16.93 -3.35
N ALA A 209 -7.46 -16.66 -3.08
CA ALA A 209 -6.35 -17.31 -3.77
C ALA A 209 -6.30 -18.83 -3.56
N GLN A 210 -6.90 -19.34 -2.47
CA GLN A 210 -7.01 -20.76 -2.17
C GLN A 210 -8.37 -21.35 -2.55
N GLY A 211 -9.29 -20.56 -3.13
CA GLY A 211 -10.63 -21.01 -3.47
C GLY A 211 -11.50 -21.34 -2.25
N ILE A 212 -11.22 -20.71 -1.11
CA ILE A 212 -11.98 -20.88 0.13
C ILE A 212 -13.06 -19.80 0.20
N GLU A 213 -14.31 -20.21 0.35
CA GLU A 213 -15.46 -19.31 0.42
C GLU A 213 -16.18 -19.44 1.77
N PRO A 214 -16.08 -18.43 2.66
CA PRO A 214 -16.88 -18.39 3.87
C PRO A 214 -18.39 -18.42 3.55
N SER A 215 -19.18 -19.13 4.35
CA SER A 215 -20.64 -19.19 4.14
C SER A 215 -21.32 -17.86 4.44
N GLU A 216 -20.77 -17.10 5.39
CA GLU A 216 -21.27 -15.82 5.84
C GLU A 216 -20.10 -15.01 6.41
N ILE A 217 -20.06 -13.72 6.07
CA ILE A 217 -19.17 -12.74 6.71
C ILE A 217 -20.02 -11.87 7.63
N VAL A 218 -19.67 -11.88 8.91
CA VAL A 218 -20.36 -11.14 9.98
C VAL A 218 -19.47 -10.00 10.42
N VAL A 219 -19.84 -8.77 10.07
CA VAL A 219 -19.12 -7.57 10.51
C VAL A 219 -19.52 -7.24 11.93
N VAL A 220 -18.54 -7.13 12.82
CA VAL A 220 -18.73 -6.79 14.22
C VAL A 220 -17.78 -5.66 14.61
N PRO A 221 -18.15 -4.75 15.53
CA PRO A 221 -17.33 -3.58 15.81
C PRO A 221 -16.09 -3.95 16.64
N GLY A 222 -14.94 -4.00 15.98
CA GLY A 222 -13.63 -4.11 16.60
C GLY A 222 -13.23 -5.50 17.10
N ASP A 223 -11.95 -5.61 17.42
CA ASP A 223 -11.27 -6.85 17.81
C ASP A 223 -11.96 -7.59 18.98
N ASN A 224 -12.41 -6.85 19.99
CA ASN A 224 -13.01 -7.45 21.18
C ASN A 224 -14.28 -8.23 20.85
N THR A 225 -15.16 -7.65 20.03
CA THR A 225 -16.42 -8.32 19.66
C THR A 225 -16.16 -9.49 18.72
N ALA A 226 -15.18 -9.38 17.81
CA ALA A 226 -14.77 -10.49 16.95
C ALA A 226 -14.23 -11.69 17.77
N MET A 227 -13.35 -11.43 18.74
CA MET A 227 -12.81 -12.48 19.61
C MET A 227 -13.87 -13.10 20.52
N LEU A 228 -14.85 -12.31 20.99
CA LEU A 228 -15.95 -12.81 21.79
C LEU A 228 -16.89 -13.71 20.96
N ALA A 229 -17.17 -13.34 19.70
CA ALA A 229 -18.03 -14.13 18.82
C ALA A 229 -17.46 -15.53 18.56
N VAL A 230 -16.16 -15.64 18.26
CA VAL A 230 -15.51 -16.95 18.08
C VAL A 230 -15.43 -17.72 19.39
N TYR A 231 -15.13 -17.06 20.51
CA TYR A 231 -15.13 -17.70 21.83
C TYR A 231 -16.49 -18.32 22.17
N ASN A 232 -17.58 -17.56 21.98
CA ASN A 232 -18.95 -18.01 22.23
C ASN A 232 -19.44 -19.07 21.25
N GLY A 233 -18.71 -19.33 20.15
CA GLY A 233 -19.17 -20.21 19.07
C GLY A 233 -20.31 -19.62 18.25
N GLU A 234 -20.48 -18.28 18.26
CA GLU A 234 -21.44 -17.57 17.43
C GLU A 234 -21.01 -17.55 15.96
N VAL A 235 -19.71 -17.68 15.71
CA VAL A 235 -19.07 -17.86 14.41
C VAL A 235 -18.01 -18.95 14.53
N ASP A 236 -17.58 -19.50 13.40
CA ASP A 236 -16.59 -20.58 13.37
C ASP A 236 -15.15 -20.05 13.51
N PHE A 237 -14.88 -18.87 12.94
CA PHE A 237 -13.59 -18.18 13.03
C PHE A 237 -13.76 -16.67 13.01
N ALA A 238 -12.74 -15.97 13.52
CA ALA A 238 -12.69 -14.52 13.51
C ALA A 238 -11.29 -14.03 13.11
N THR A 239 -11.23 -12.84 12.52
CA THR A 239 -9.97 -12.11 12.37
C THR A 239 -9.82 -11.05 13.45
N GLY A 240 -8.57 -10.69 13.75
CA GLY A 240 -8.27 -9.61 14.69
C GLY A 240 -6.78 -9.27 14.71
N SER A 241 -6.43 -8.16 15.34
CA SER A 241 -5.06 -7.67 15.34
C SER A 241 -4.11 -8.63 16.07
N PHE A 242 -2.98 -8.91 15.44
CA PHE A 242 -1.87 -9.64 16.03
C PHE A 242 -0.74 -8.67 16.37
N VAL A 243 -0.34 -8.69 17.63
CA VAL A 243 0.88 -8.04 18.08
C VAL A 243 1.74 -9.10 18.74
N PRO A 244 3.00 -9.28 18.30
CA PRO A 244 3.87 -10.32 18.80
C PRO A 244 4.03 -10.23 20.32
N PRO A 245 4.14 -11.38 21.00
CA PRO A 245 4.37 -11.39 22.43
C PRO A 245 5.74 -10.79 22.75
N ILE A 246 5.86 -10.13 23.90
CA ILE A 246 7.17 -9.77 24.43
C ILE A 246 7.72 -11.01 25.13
N LEU A 247 8.86 -11.49 24.64
CA LEU A 247 9.58 -12.64 25.18
C LEU A 247 10.33 -12.28 26.47
N PRO A 248 10.74 -13.27 27.28
CA PRO A 248 11.64 -13.05 28.41
C PRO A 248 12.88 -12.24 27.99
N TYR A 249 13.24 -11.21 28.77
CA TYR A 249 14.30 -10.24 28.45
C TYR A 249 15.65 -10.88 28.04
N SER A 250 15.93 -12.10 28.48
CA SER A 250 17.17 -12.83 28.22
C SER A 250 17.21 -13.61 26.89
N GLU A 251 16.11 -13.68 26.13
CA GLU A 251 16.03 -14.60 24.99
C GLU A 251 16.36 -13.91 23.66
N ARG A 252 15.54 -12.93 23.25
CA ARG A 252 15.61 -12.12 22.01
C ARG A 252 14.24 -11.51 21.73
N GLU A 253 14.11 -10.76 20.64
CA GLU A 253 12.80 -10.39 20.09
C GLU A 253 12.15 -11.58 19.37
N TRP A 254 10.82 -11.59 19.35
CA TRP A 254 10.02 -12.54 18.57
C TRP A 254 10.23 -12.27 17.08
N GLN A 255 10.46 -13.32 16.30
CA GLN A 255 10.80 -13.22 14.89
C GLN A 255 9.65 -13.71 14.01
N PHE A 256 9.18 -12.82 13.14
CA PHE A 256 8.07 -13.10 12.24
C PHE A 256 8.39 -14.23 11.28
N GLY A 257 7.47 -15.20 11.17
CA GLY A 257 7.62 -16.35 10.28
C GLY A 257 8.54 -17.46 10.81
N GLU A 258 9.31 -17.20 11.87
CA GLU A 258 10.16 -18.21 12.52
C GLU A 258 9.54 -18.71 13.83
N ASP A 259 9.01 -17.81 14.64
CA ASP A 259 8.44 -18.14 15.94
C ASP A 259 6.94 -18.44 15.87
N ASP A 260 6.52 -19.36 16.75
CA ASP A 260 5.12 -19.62 17.00
C ASP A 260 4.43 -18.35 17.58
N PRO A 261 3.28 -17.90 17.05
CA PRO A 261 2.57 -16.75 17.59
C PRO A 261 2.11 -16.95 19.04
N GLU A 262 1.97 -18.21 19.47
CA GLU A 262 1.62 -18.62 20.81
C GLU A 262 2.78 -19.35 21.52
N LEU A 263 4.02 -18.96 21.24
CA LEU A 263 5.25 -19.55 21.81
C LEU A 263 5.20 -19.77 23.34
N TRP A 264 4.50 -18.88 24.05
CA TRP A 264 4.27 -18.95 25.49
C TRP A 264 3.58 -20.26 25.95
N GLN A 265 2.86 -20.98 25.07
CA GLN A 265 2.23 -22.26 25.39
C GLN A 265 3.25 -23.33 25.79
N ARG A 266 4.51 -23.22 25.33
CA ARG A 266 5.60 -24.13 25.71
C ARG A 266 5.89 -24.14 27.21
N THR A 267 5.45 -23.10 27.92
CA THR A 267 5.57 -23.01 29.38
C THR A 267 4.61 -23.94 30.12
N GLY A 268 3.49 -24.36 29.49
CA GLY A 268 2.41 -25.10 30.13
C GLY A 268 1.54 -24.29 31.09
N PHE A 269 1.73 -22.96 31.17
CA PHE A 269 0.93 -22.07 32.01
C PHE A 269 -0.03 -21.24 31.16
N SER A 270 -1.29 -21.14 31.60
CA SER A 270 -2.27 -20.22 31.01
C SER A 270 -1.96 -18.76 31.36
N PRO A 271 -2.33 -17.80 30.50
CA PRO A 271 -2.14 -16.38 30.78
C PRO A 271 -2.93 -15.91 32.02
N ILE A 272 -2.39 -14.89 32.70
CA ILE A 272 -3.01 -14.21 33.83
C ILE A 272 -2.93 -12.69 33.67
N ARG A 273 -3.81 -11.96 34.38
CA ARG A 273 -3.75 -10.50 34.44
C ARG A 273 -2.76 -10.07 35.52
N SER A 274 -1.77 -9.27 35.13
CA SER A 274 -0.86 -8.62 36.07
C SER A 274 -1.54 -7.45 36.80
N GLY A 275 -0.98 -7.02 37.92
CA GLY A 275 -1.52 -5.90 38.71
C GLY A 275 -1.51 -4.54 38.00
N ILE A 276 -0.79 -4.39 36.89
CA ILE A 276 -0.75 -3.18 36.05
C ILE A 276 -1.54 -3.32 34.75
N GLY A 277 -2.28 -4.40 34.60
CA GLY A 277 -3.18 -4.56 33.47
C GLY A 277 -2.58 -5.23 32.22
N TYR A 278 -1.43 -5.90 32.30
CA TYR A 278 -0.95 -6.72 31.17
C TYR A 278 -1.41 -8.17 31.30
N VAL A 279 -1.69 -8.81 30.17
CA VAL A 279 -1.85 -10.27 30.07
C VAL A 279 -0.46 -10.89 29.96
N ILE A 280 -0.11 -11.74 30.92
CA ILE A 280 1.23 -12.30 31.07
C ILE A 280 1.20 -13.81 31.30
N VAL A 281 2.29 -14.50 30.98
CA VAL A 281 2.46 -15.94 31.23
C VAL A 281 3.71 -16.14 32.08
N ILE A 282 3.61 -16.93 33.16
CA ILE A 282 4.60 -17.09 34.25
C ILE A 282 4.84 -15.80 35.05
N GLY A 283 5.09 -14.68 34.39
CA GLY A 283 5.49 -13.42 34.98
C GLY A 283 5.62 -12.33 33.93
N ARG A 284 6.01 -11.14 34.34
CA ARG A 284 6.31 -10.06 33.37
C ARG A 284 7.63 -10.35 32.63
N PRO A 285 7.82 -9.83 31.40
CA PRO A 285 9.05 -10.05 30.61
C PRO A 285 10.36 -9.77 31.36
N GLU A 286 10.40 -8.72 32.17
CA GLU A 286 11.56 -8.34 32.98
C GLU A 286 11.86 -9.31 34.13
N HIS A 287 10.93 -10.23 34.44
CA HIS A 287 11.08 -11.30 35.43
C HIS A 287 11.14 -12.69 34.78
N GLY A 288 11.40 -12.76 33.47
CA GLY A 288 11.56 -14.03 32.75
C GLY A 288 10.27 -14.67 32.25
N GLY A 289 9.15 -13.94 32.25
CA GLY A 289 7.88 -14.40 31.66
C GLY A 289 7.58 -13.79 30.30
N TYR A 290 6.33 -13.94 29.84
CA TYR A 290 5.87 -13.44 28.53
C TYR A 290 4.79 -12.38 28.73
N ARG A 291 4.68 -11.44 27.80
CA ARG A 291 3.50 -10.56 27.67
C ARG A 291 2.76 -10.87 26.37
N VAL A 292 1.50 -11.26 26.47
CA VAL A 292 0.63 -11.54 25.32
C VAL A 292 -0.10 -10.26 24.92
N ARG A 293 -0.15 -9.95 23.63
CA ARG A 293 -0.60 -8.65 23.11
C ARG A 293 -1.61 -8.73 21.96
N ASP A 294 -1.97 -9.92 21.50
CA ASP A 294 -2.97 -10.10 20.44
C ASP A 294 -4.39 -9.71 20.89
N ALA A 295 -5.34 -9.63 19.95
CA ALA A 295 -6.71 -9.18 20.17
C ALA A 295 -7.42 -9.86 21.36
N ARG A 296 -7.09 -11.13 21.68
CA ARG A 296 -7.72 -11.85 22.80
C ARG A 296 -7.40 -11.23 24.16
N SER A 297 -6.26 -10.52 24.27
CA SER A 297 -5.91 -9.78 25.47
C SER A 297 -6.93 -8.70 25.82
N GLY A 298 -7.65 -8.16 24.82
CA GLY A 298 -8.67 -7.12 25.01
C GLY A 298 -9.93 -7.60 25.73
N ILE A 299 -10.26 -8.89 25.63
CA ILE A 299 -11.42 -9.50 26.31
C ILE A 299 -11.05 -10.36 27.52
N PHE A 300 -9.77 -10.43 27.87
CA PHE A 300 -9.29 -11.34 28.91
C PHE A 300 -9.97 -11.15 30.28
N ASP A 301 -10.31 -9.91 30.63
CA ASP A 301 -10.90 -9.61 31.94
C ASP A 301 -12.34 -10.09 32.06
N SER A 302 -13.11 -10.02 30.97
CA SER A 302 -14.49 -10.54 30.88
C SER A 302 -14.54 -12.03 30.54
N THR A 303 -13.52 -12.53 29.85
CA THR A 303 -13.49 -13.85 29.22
C THR A 303 -12.15 -14.54 29.51
N ARG A 304 -11.96 -14.98 30.76
CA ARG A 304 -10.66 -15.51 31.24
C ARG A 304 -10.18 -16.75 30.48
N GLY A 305 -11.10 -17.57 29.98
CA GLY A 305 -10.79 -18.79 29.23
C GLY A 305 -10.42 -18.55 27.75
N VAL A 306 -10.37 -17.31 27.27
CA VAL A 306 -10.20 -17.03 25.83
C VAL A 306 -8.95 -17.70 25.24
N PHE A 307 -7.82 -17.69 25.94
CA PHE A 307 -6.57 -18.31 25.47
C PHE A 307 -6.55 -19.84 25.58
N ASP A 308 -7.35 -20.40 26.48
CA ASP A 308 -7.46 -21.84 26.69
C ASP A 308 -8.46 -22.46 25.69
N GLU A 309 -9.51 -21.73 25.32
CA GLU A 309 -10.58 -22.21 24.44
C GLU A 309 -10.39 -21.85 22.97
N THR A 310 -9.57 -20.83 22.67
CA THR A 310 -9.24 -20.42 21.29
C THR A 310 -7.75 -20.56 21.01
N ARG A 311 -7.40 -20.62 19.73
CA ARG A 311 -6.02 -20.64 19.24
C ARG A 311 -5.88 -19.78 17.99
N ILE A 312 -4.64 -19.40 17.68
CA ILE A 312 -4.31 -18.78 16.40
C ILE A 312 -4.16 -19.89 15.36
N LEU A 313 -4.93 -19.81 14.28
CA LEU A 313 -4.83 -20.74 13.15
C LEU A 313 -3.70 -20.32 12.20
N THR A 314 -3.67 -19.04 11.82
CA THR A 314 -2.63 -18.46 10.97
C THR A 314 -2.51 -16.96 11.23
N LEU A 315 -1.38 -16.38 10.83
CA LEU A 315 -1.19 -14.95 10.71
C LEU A 315 -1.39 -14.49 9.26
N SER A 316 -1.65 -13.20 9.07
CA SER A 316 -1.44 -12.53 7.80
C SER A 316 0.06 -12.44 7.48
N ALA A 317 0.43 -11.98 6.28
CA ALA A 317 1.77 -11.42 6.10
C ALA A 317 1.88 -10.10 6.90
N PRO A 318 3.09 -9.69 7.31
CA PRO A 318 3.29 -8.39 7.91
C PRO A 318 3.13 -7.33 6.82
N ILE A 319 2.26 -6.35 7.07
CA ILE A 319 2.05 -5.19 6.20
C ILE A 319 2.81 -4.02 6.82
N PRO A 320 3.67 -3.31 6.06
CA PRO A 320 4.34 -2.11 6.55
C PRO A 320 3.35 -1.10 7.10
N ALA A 321 3.78 -0.32 8.10
CA ALA A 321 3.05 0.88 8.48
C ALA A 321 3.14 1.95 7.37
N ASP A 322 2.50 3.08 7.62
CA ASP A 322 2.56 4.25 6.75
C ASP A 322 4.00 4.68 6.49
N SER A 323 4.20 5.30 5.34
CA SER A 323 5.52 5.49 4.75
C SER A 323 5.73 6.91 4.29
N VAL A 324 6.96 7.40 4.49
CA VAL A 324 7.43 8.61 3.81
C VAL A 324 8.06 8.19 2.50
N ALA A 325 7.54 8.73 1.40
CA ALA A 325 7.86 8.30 0.05
C ALA A 325 8.36 9.46 -0.81
N VAL A 326 9.22 9.16 -1.77
CA VAL A 326 9.68 10.11 -2.79
C VAL A 326 9.17 9.67 -4.16
N SER A 327 8.95 10.64 -5.04
CA SER A 327 8.57 10.36 -6.42
C SER A 327 9.66 9.64 -7.23
N GLY A 328 9.25 9.02 -8.35
CA GLY A 328 10.11 8.09 -9.11
C GLY A 328 11.35 8.70 -9.76
N GLU A 329 11.40 10.02 -9.98
CA GLU A 329 12.57 10.73 -10.53
C GLU A 329 13.25 11.62 -9.47
N PHE A 330 12.93 11.42 -8.19
CA PHE A 330 13.48 12.22 -7.11
C PHE A 330 15.02 12.07 -7.05
N PRO A 331 15.79 13.15 -6.83
CA PRO A 331 17.25 13.10 -6.85
C PRO A 331 17.81 12.07 -5.86
N PHE A 332 18.44 11.02 -6.39
CA PHE A 332 18.96 9.88 -5.61
C PHE A 332 19.87 10.30 -4.44
N ALA A 333 20.74 11.29 -4.67
CA ALA A 333 21.64 11.79 -3.62
C ALA A 333 20.86 12.40 -2.45
N LEU A 334 19.74 13.06 -2.72
CA LEU A 334 18.89 13.65 -1.69
C LEU A 334 17.99 12.58 -1.04
N ALA A 335 17.42 11.64 -1.80
CA ALA A 335 16.64 10.53 -1.25
C ALA A 335 17.46 9.75 -0.20
N ARG A 336 18.74 9.50 -0.49
CA ARG A 336 19.67 8.84 0.45
C ARG A 336 19.98 9.63 1.72
N GLN A 337 19.88 10.95 1.67
CA GLN A 337 20.07 11.83 2.83
C GLN A 337 18.78 11.99 3.63
N LEU A 338 17.63 11.99 2.94
CA LEU A 338 16.33 12.22 3.53
C LEU A 338 15.99 11.16 4.58
N GLY A 339 16.27 9.88 4.30
CA GLY A 339 15.94 8.80 5.23
C GLY A 339 16.57 8.95 6.62
N PRO A 340 17.90 9.06 6.73
CA PRO A 340 18.57 9.32 8.00
C PRO A 340 18.14 10.62 8.68
N LEU A 341 17.85 11.68 7.91
CA LEU A 341 17.36 12.95 8.44
C LEU A 341 15.97 12.79 9.08
N LEU A 342 15.06 12.08 8.42
CA LEU A 342 13.72 11.82 8.95
C LEU A 342 13.78 10.92 10.20
N THR A 343 14.64 9.91 10.23
CA THR A 343 14.90 9.12 11.44
C THR A 343 15.44 9.99 12.58
N GLN A 344 16.37 10.92 12.29
CA GLN A 344 16.87 11.87 13.28
C GLN A 344 15.78 12.82 13.78
N PHE A 345 14.92 13.31 12.88
CA PHE A 345 13.77 14.14 13.24
C PHE A 345 12.83 13.38 14.17
N ALA A 346 12.47 12.13 13.84
CA ALA A 346 11.58 11.31 14.64
C ALA A 346 12.12 11.05 16.07
N ALA A 347 13.45 11.01 16.23
CA ALA A 347 14.10 10.88 17.54
C ALA A 347 14.22 12.22 18.32
N SER A 348 13.86 13.34 17.71
CA SER A 348 13.98 14.68 18.30
C SER A 348 12.75 15.10 19.10
N GLU A 349 12.92 16.01 20.06
CA GLU A 349 11.81 16.58 20.82
C GLU A 349 10.82 17.35 19.92
N GLN A 350 11.30 17.92 18.81
CA GLN A 350 10.48 18.62 17.83
C GLN A 350 9.44 17.72 17.17
N CYS A 351 9.69 16.41 17.06
CA CYS A 351 8.73 15.50 16.44
C CYS A 351 7.42 15.42 17.21
N GLN A 352 7.44 15.63 18.53
CA GLN A 352 6.24 15.66 19.38
C GLN A 352 5.30 16.83 19.03
N GLN A 353 5.78 17.80 18.26
CA GLN A 353 5.01 18.90 17.70
C GLN A 353 4.73 18.71 16.20
N SER A 354 5.00 17.52 15.66
CA SER A 354 4.90 17.18 14.24
C SER A 354 4.41 15.73 14.07
N LEU A 355 5.08 14.90 13.26
CA LEU A 355 4.70 13.50 12.96
C LEU A 355 4.46 12.62 14.21
N CYS A 356 5.10 12.92 15.35
CA CYS A 356 4.95 12.14 16.57
C CYS A 356 3.83 12.65 17.49
N ALA A 357 3.12 13.72 17.10
CA ALA A 357 2.00 14.25 17.86
C ALA A 357 0.81 13.29 17.79
N THR A 358 0.17 13.01 18.94
CA THR A 358 -0.95 12.05 19.06
C THR A 358 -2.23 12.54 18.38
N ASP A 359 -2.34 13.84 18.13
CA ASP A 359 -3.41 14.49 17.36
C ASP A 359 -3.04 14.70 15.89
N PHE A 360 -1.97 14.04 15.42
CA PHE A 360 -1.60 13.94 14.01
C PHE A 360 -1.38 12.48 13.62
N TYR A 361 -0.13 12.04 13.37
CA TYR A 361 0.18 10.66 13.01
C TYR A 361 0.49 9.74 14.21
N GLY A 362 0.89 10.30 15.35
CA GLY A 362 1.23 9.51 16.54
C GLY A 362 2.40 8.54 16.35
N TRP A 363 3.25 8.75 15.34
CA TRP A 363 4.39 7.86 15.09
C TRP A 363 5.42 7.97 16.22
N THR A 364 6.05 6.85 16.56
CA THR A 364 7.08 6.79 17.62
C THR A 364 8.50 6.74 17.06
N GLY A 365 8.64 6.63 15.74
CA GLY A 365 9.92 6.50 15.06
C GLY A 365 9.76 6.37 13.55
N LEU A 366 10.88 6.39 12.83
CA LEU A 366 10.96 6.13 11.40
C LEU A 366 12.15 5.21 11.11
N GLU A 367 11.86 4.05 10.54
CA GLU A 367 12.86 3.07 10.10
C GLU A 367 13.10 3.18 8.60
N THR A 368 14.22 2.65 8.11
CA THR A 368 14.47 2.61 6.66
C THR A 368 13.50 1.64 5.99
N ALA A 369 12.81 2.11 4.95
CA ALA A 369 11.88 1.26 4.22
C ALA A 369 12.61 0.17 3.43
N VAL A 370 12.01 -1.02 3.37
CA VAL A 370 12.49 -2.15 2.57
C VAL A 370 11.43 -2.49 1.54
N SER A 371 11.77 -2.41 0.26
CA SER A 371 10.80 -2.51 -0.85
C SER A 371 10.05 -3.85 -0.89
N THR A 372 10.72 -4.95 -0.54
CA THR A 372 10.11 -6.29 -0.52
C THR A 372 9.05 -6.44 0.57
N ASN A 373 9.03 -5.56 1.57
CA ASN A 373 7.99 -5.62 2.61
C ASN A 373 6.61 -5.22 2.07
N TYR A 374 6.53 -4.59 0.88
CA TYR A 374 5.27 -4.24 0.24
C TYR A 374 4.74 -5.33 -0.70
N ASP A 375 5.48 -6.43 -0.91
CA ASP A 375 5.04 -7.56 -1.76
C ASP A 375 3.67 -8.15 -1.38
N PRO A 376 3.32 -8.28 -0.08
CA PRO A 376 1.99 -8.73 0.33
C PRO A 376 0.84 -7.82 -0.15
N LEU A 377 1.11 -6.52 -0.33
CA LEU A 377 0.13 -5.57 -0.82
C LEU A 377 -0.10 -5.75 -2.32
N TYR A 378 0.96 -6.00 -3.10
CA TYR A 378 0.81 -6.34 -4.52
C TYR A 378 0.01 -7.64 -4.70
N PHE A 379 0.30 -8.66 -3.89
CA PHE A 379 -0.51 -9.89 -3.87
C PHE A 379 -1.99 -9.61 -3.61
N MET A 380 -2.29 -8.81 -2.58
CA MET A 380 -3.66 -8.45 -2.21
C MET A 380 -4.35 -7.66 -3.34
N ILE A 381 -3.70 -6.62 -3.86
CA ILE A 381 -4.21 -5.76 -4.95
C ILE A 381 -4.52 -6.60 -6.19
N ASP A 382 -3.59 -7.47 -6.60
CA ASP A 382 -3.75 -8.33 -7.78
C ASP A 382 -4.87 -9.36 -7.61
N THR A 383 -4.97 -9.95 -6.42
CA THR A 383 -5.97 -10.98 -6.13
C THR A 383 -7.38 -10.40 -6.05
N LEU A 384 -7.53 -9.21 -5.47
CA LEU A 384 -8.81 -8.53 -5.33
C LEU A 384 -9.20 -7.68 -6.54
N GLY A 385 -8.30 -7.51 -7.51
CA GLY A 385 -8.53 -6.73 -8.72
C GLY A 385 -8.69 -5.23 -8.44
N TRP A 386 -7.91 -4.71 -7.50
CA TRP A 386 -7.95 -3.30 -7.11
C TRP A 386 -7.21 -2.42 -8.12
N THR A 387 -7.89 -1.38 -8.64
CA THR A 387 -7.39 -0.54 -9.74
C THR A 387 -7.50 0.95 -9.41
N ASP A 388 -6.84 1.38 -8.35
CA ASP A 388 -6.55 2.78 -7.99
C ASP A 388 -7.68 3.56 -7.26
N GLU A 389 -8.92 3.61 -7.75
CA GLU A 389 -9.92 4.58 -7.20
C GLU A 389 -10.77 4.10 -6.01
N THR A 390 -11.02 2.80 -5.88
CA THR A 390 -12.07 2.30 -4.96
C THR A 390 -11.66 2.23 -3.49
N LEU A 391 -10.40 2.50 -3.14
CA LEU A 391 -9.81 2.25 -1.81
C LEU A 391 -9.48 3.50 -1.02
N LEU A 392 -8.98 4.51 -1.71
CA LEU A 392 -8.56 5.76 -1.07
C LEU A 392 -9.74 6.64 -0.67
N LEU A 393 -10.97 6.17 -0.94
CA LEU A 393 -12.24 6.82 -0.61
C LEU A 393 -12.96 6.17 0.59
N SER A 394 -12.41 5.08 1.16
CA SER A 394 -13.01 4.35 2.29
C SER A 394 -12.31 4.54 3.63
N GLU A 395 -11.22 5.33 3.68
CA GLU A 395 -10.56 5.73 4.94
C GLU A 395 -11.01 7.12 5.41
#